data_AF-A0A517Z112-F1
#
_entry.id   AF-A0A517Z112-F1
#
_cell.length_a   1.000
_cell.length_b   1.000
_cell.length_c   1.000
_cell.angle_alpha   90.00
_cell.angle_beta   90.00
_cell.angle_gamma   90.00
#
_symmetry.space_group_name_H-M   'P 1'
#
loop_
_entity.id
_entity.type
_entity.pdbx_description
1 polymer ?
#
loop_
_entity_poly.entity_id
_entity_poly.type
_entity_poly.pdbx_seq_one_letter_code
_entity_poly.pdbx_strand_id
1 'polypeptide(L)'
;MARAPRKTAPRWAKVAEEECGDLVELYRKNLRRITSRLASHEHADTIDRRHVIQAHESMVRSGLDRLPWWKRPQLKMSIAGCLVGLAFAVPDCVPILVTNSTGQLWASRTLMTVLLVAALFAYVWSWVQNRL
;
A
#
# COMPACT_ATOMS: atom_id res chain seq x y z
N MET A 1 -15.78 -49.50 -0.58
CA MET A 1 -16.00 -48.11 -1.03
C MET A 1 -14.85 -47.69 -1.93
N ALA A 2 -15.04 -47.73 -3.26
CA ALA A 2 -14.02 -47.29 -4.21
C ALA A 2 -13.93 -45.76 -4.21
N ARG A 3 -12.75 -45.20 -3.92
CA ARG A 3 -12.50 -43.75 -4.04
C ARG A 3 -12.63 -43.36 -5.51
N ALA A 4 -13.49 -42.39 -5.80
CA ALA A 4 -13.65 -41.85 -7.14
C ALA A 4 -12.31 -41.37 -7.72
N PRO A 5 -12.05 -41.56 -9.03
CA PRO A 5 -10.82 -41.09 -9.66
C PRO A 5 -10.71 -39.57 -9.51
N ARG A 6 -9.60 -39.09 -8.96
CA ARG A 6 -9.29 -37.66 -8.88
C ARG A 6 -9.31 -37.11 -10.30
N LYS A 7 -10.20 -36.14 -10.58
CA LYS A 7 -10.15 -35.34 -11.81
C LYS A 7 -8.72 -34.83 -11.96
N THR A 8 -8.04 -35.25 -13.02
CA THR A 8 -6.69 -34.79 -13.36
C THR A 8 -6.70 -33.27 -13.42
N ALA A 9 -5.81 -32.64 -12.64
CA ALA A 9 -5.66 -31.19 -12.63
C ALA A 9 -5.43 -30.69 -14.07
N PRO A 10 -6.08 -29.58 -14.47
CA PRO A 10 -5.94 -29.07 -15.82
C PRO A 10 -4.49 -28.65 -16.10
N ARG A 11 -4.04 -28.77 -17.36
CA ARG A 11 -2.64 -28.53 -17.74
C ARG A 11 -2.12 -27.15 -17.34
N TRP A 12 -2.95 -26.12 -17.40
CA TRP A 12 -2.59 -24.76 -16.98
C TRP A 12 -2.24 -24.67 -15.49
N ALA A 13 -2.82 -25.53 -14.64
CA ALA A 13 -2.53 -25.52 -13.21
C ALA A 13 -1.12 -26.03 -12.92
N LYS A 14 -0.64 -27.03 -13.69
CA LYS A 14 0.73 -27.53 -13.58
C LYS A 14 1.75 -26.49 -14.02
N VAL A 15 1.51 -25.85 -15.18
CA VAL A 15 2.37 -24.77 -15.68
C VAL A 15 2.41 -23.60 -14.69
N ALA A 16 1.26 -23.20 -14.13
CA ALA A 16 1.22 -22.16 -13.12
C ALA A 16 1.99 -22.53 -11.84
N GLU A 17 1.96 -23.80 -11.43
CA GLU A 17 2.70 -24.31 -10.26
C GLU A 17 4.21 -24.29 -10.51
N GLU A 18 4.67 -24.71 -11.69
CA GLU A 18 6.07 -24.64 -12.12
C GLU A 18 6.58 -23.19 -12.14
N GLU A 19 5.84 -22.29 -12.80
CA GLU A 19 6.17 -20.86 -12.87
C GLU A 19 6.19 -20.19 -11.48
N CYS A 20 5.25 -20.56 -10.60
CA CYS A 20 5.26 -20.09 -9.21
C CYS A 20 6.49 -20.61 -8.45
N GLY A 21 6.89 -21.86 -8.68
CA GLY A 21 8.11 -22.45 -8.12
C GLY A 21 9.36 -21.67 -8.52
N ASP A 22 9.51 -21.40 -9.82
CA ASP A 22 10.63 -20.64 -10.37
C ASP A 22 10.69 -19.22 -9.81
N LEU A 23 9.54 -18.55 -9.69
CA LEU A 23 9.45 -17.22 -9.08
C LEU A 23 9.86 -17.22 -7.60
N VAL A 24 9.46 -18.24 -6.83
CA VAL A 24 9.84 -18.37 -5.42
C VAL A 24 11.34 -18.60 -5.28
N GLU A 25 11.95 -19.42 -6.15
CA GLU A 25 13.38 -19.66 -6.13
C GLU A 25 14.18 -18.40 -6.50
N LEU A 26 13.75 -17.70 -7.56
CA LEU A 26 14.33 -16.43 -7.96
C LEU A 26 14.24 -15.38 -6.84
N TYR A 27 13.08 -15.30 -6.19
CA TYR A 27 12.85 -14.40 -5.06
C TYR A 27 13.81 -14.70 -3.89
N ARG A 28 13.93 -15.97 -3.49
CA ARG A 28 14.87 -16.40 -2.43
C ARG A 28 16.32 -16.08 -2.78
N LYS A 29 16.73 -16.30 -4.03
CA LYS A 29 18.08 -15.98 -4.53
C LYS A 29 18.37 -14.48 -4.44
N ASN A 30 17.43 -13.64 -4.85
CA ASN A 30 17.56 -12.18 -4.80
C ASN A 30 17.59 -11.67 -3.35
N LEU A 31 16.71 -12.19 -2.49
CA LEU A 31 16.68 -11.81 -1.08
C LEU A 31 18.01 -12.10 -0.40
N ARG A 32 18.60 -13.30 -0.61
CA ARG A 32 19.92 -13.66 -0.07
C ARG A 32 21.02 -12.71 -0.55
N ARG A 33 21.02 -12.37 -1.84
CA ARG A 33 22.03 -11.48 -2.44
C ARG A 33 21.97 -10.06 -1.88
N ILE A 34 20.77 -9.53 -1.65
CA ILE A 34 20.59 -8.18 -1.09
C ILE A 34 20.95 -8.20 0.40
N THR A 35 20.51 -9.22 1.13
CA THR A 35 20.82 -9.39 2.55
C THR A 35 22.33 -9.46 2.79
N SER A 36 23.06 -10.26 2.00
CA SER A 36 24.52 -10.36 2.14
C SER A 36 25.22 -9.04 1.85
N ARG A 37 24.76 -8.29 0.83
CA ARG A 37 25.29 -6.96 0.50
C ARG A 37 25.06 -5.96 1.63
N LEU A 38 23.88 -5.97 2.26
CA LEU A 38 23.57 -5.10 3.39
C LEU A 38 24.47 -5.41 4.59
N ALA A 39 24.64 -6.69 4.93
CA ALA A 39 25.54 -7.09 6.02
C ALA A 39 27.00 -6.68 5.73
N SER A 40 27.49 -6.87 4.50
CA SER A 40 28.83 -6.42 4.11
C SER A 40 28.98 -4.90 4.18
N HIS A 41 27.96 -4.14 3.77
CA HIS A 41 27.97 -2.68 3.83
C HIS A 41 28.01 -2.15 5.26
N GLU A 42 27.35 -2.83 6.19
CA GLU A 42 27.40 -2.51 7.63
C GLU A 42 28.61 -3.09 8.35
N HIS A 43 29.48 -3.82 7.63
CA HIS A 43 30.63 -4.54 8.19
C HIS A 43 30.23 -5.50 9.32
N ALA A 44 29.04 -6.09 9.22
CA ALA A 44 28.53 -7.04 10.20
C ALA A 44 29.13 -8.43 9.95
N ASP A 45 29.66 -9.05 11.01
CA ASP A 45 30.18 -10.42 10.97
C ASP A 45 29.06 -11.47 10.80
N THR A 46 27.82 -11.13 11.17
CA THR A 46 26.65 -12.01 11.09
C THR A 46 25.46 -11.36 10.38
N ILE A 47 24.69 -12.19 9.68
CA ILE A 47 23.44 -11.77 9.06
C ILE A 47 22.32 -11.80 10.10
N ASP A 48 21.97 -10.63 10.61
CA ASP A 48 20.81 -10.45 11.49
C ASP A 48 19.48 -10.35 10.72
N ARG A 49 18.39 -10.59 11.47
CA ARG A 49 16.99 -10.45 10.98
C ARG A 49 16.72 -9.07 10.38
N ARG A 50 17.36 -8.00 10.88
CA ARG A 50 17.21 -6.63 10.38
C ARG A 50 17.60 -6.51 8.91
N HIS A 51 18.68 -7.17 8.49
CA HIS A 51 19.17 -7.13 7.11
C HIS A 51 18.19 -7.84 6.16
N VAL A 52 17.55 -8.91 6.63
CA VAL A 52 16.54 -9.64 5.85
C VAL A 52 15.28 -8.78 5.66
N ILE A 53 14.84 -8.07 6.71
CA ILE A 53 13.68 -7.16 6.64
C ILE A 53 13.97 -6.02 5.67
N GLN A 54 15.13 -5.36 5.79
CA GLN A 54 15.54 -4.28 4.89
C GLN A 54 15.67 -4.76 3.44
N ALA A 55 16.23 -5.95 3.22
CA ALA A 55 16.33 -6.55 1.89
C ALA A 55 14.94 -6.77 1.27
N HIS A 56 13.99 -7.29 2.06
CA HIS A 56 12.61 -7.47 1.63
C HIS A 56 11.95 -6.13 1.26
N GLU A 57 12.06 -5.12 2.13
CA GLU A 57 11.52 -3.79 1.87
C GLU A 57 12.12 -3.17 0.60
N SER A 58 13.43 -3.32 0.38
CA SER A 58 14.09 -2.84 -0.84
C SER A 58 13.52 -3.51 -2.09
N MET A 59 13.30 -4.83 -2.05
CA MET A 59 12.70 -5.57 -3.17
C MET A 59 11.26 -5.11 -3.45
N VAL A 60 10.46 -4.93 -2.40
CA VAL A 60 9.08 -4.45 -2.53
C VAL A 60 9.05 -3.04 -3.10
N ARG A 61 9.89 -2.12 -2.60
CA ARG A 61 9.99 -0.74 -3.10
C ARG A 61 10.40 -0.70 -4.58
N SER A 62 11.41 -1.47 -4.99
CA SER A 62 11.81 -1.58 -6.40
C SER A 62 10.69 -2.13 -7.29
N GLY A 63 9.84 -3.03 -6.77
CA GLY A 63 8.64 -3.50 -7.45
C GLY A 63 7.58 -2.41 -7.59
N LEU A 64 7.35 -1.62 -6.55
CA LEU A 64 6.42 -0.49 -6.56
C LEU A 64 6.88 0.64 -7.48
N ASP A 65 8.20 0.85 -7.63
CA ASP A 65 8.75 1.86 -8.54
C ASP A 65 8.56 1.50 -10.02
N ARG A 66 8.39 0.20 -10.34
CA ARG A 66 8.00 -0.24 -11.68
C ARG A 66 6.53 0.00 -11.99
N LEU A 67 5.71 0.27 -10.98
CA LEU A 67 4.33 0.68 -11.22
C LEU A 67 4.30 2.09 -11.80
N PRO A 68 3.40 2.36 -12.76
CA PRO A 68 3.16 3.73 -13.22
C PRO A 68 2.87 4.64 -12.03
N TRP A 69 3.35 5.88 -12.08
CA TRP A 69 3.33 6.80 -10.94
C TRP A 69 1.92 6.99 -10.33
N TRP A 70 0.86 6.92 -11.14
CA TRP A 70 -0.54 7.00 -10.69
C TRP A 70 -1.06 5.79 -9.91
N LYS A 71 -0.40 4.63 -10.00
CA LYS A 71 -0.75 3.41 -9.24
C LYS A 71 0.04 3.27 -7.94
N ARG A 72 0.98 4.17 -7.66
CA ARG A 72 1.83 4.08 -6.48
C ARG A 72 1.03 4.44 -5.21
N PRO A 73 1.04 3.59 -4.17
CA PRO A 73 0.28 3.83 -2.94
C PRO A 73 0.72 5.10 -2.20
N GLN A 74 2.00 5.50 -2.37
CA GLN A 74 2.55 6.74 -1.83
C GLN A 74 1.81 7.98 -2.36
N LEU A 75 1.46 8.00 -3.65
CA LEU A 75 0.74 9.13 -4.25
C LEU A 75 -0.66 9.28 -3.63
N LYS A 76 -1.37 8.16 -3.42
CA LYS A 76 -2.70 8.16 -2.78
C LYS A 76 -2.64 8.70 -1.35
N MET A 77 -1.65 8.25 -0.58
CA MET A 77 -1.43 8.73 0.80
C MET A 77 -1.06 10.22 0.83
N SER A 78 -0.19 10.68 -0.07
CA SER A 78 0.22 12.09 -0.13
C SER A 78 -0.91 13.02 -0.56
N ILE A 79 -1.72 12.64 -1.55
CA ILE A 79 -2.89 13.44 -1.98
C ILE A 79 -3.92 13.50 -0.85
N ALA A 80 -4.23 12.36 -0.22
CA ALA A 80 -5.17 12.33 0.89
C ALA A 80 -4.67 13.14 2.10
N GLY A 81 -3.39 13.03 2.45
CA GLY A 81 -2.77 13.83 3.51
C GLY A 81 -2.76 15.32 3.20
N CYS A 82 -2.53 15.71 1.93
CA CYS A 82 -2.58 17.10 1.50
C CYS A 82 -4.00 17.67 1.57
N LEU A 83 -5.02 16.89 1.17
CA LEU A 83 -6.44 17.29 1.28
C LEU A 83 -6.87 17.46 2.73
N VAL A 84 -6.48 16.55 3.62
CA VAL A 84 -6.74 16.67 5.06
C VAL A 84 -5.99 17.86 5.65
N GLY A 85 -4.71 18.02 5.32
CA GLY A 85 -3.90 19.16 5.77
C GLY A 85 -4.47 20.50 5.33
N LEU A 86 -4.95 20.61 4.09
CA LEU A 86 -5.63 21.80 3.57
C LEU A 86 -6.91 22.10 4.36
N ALA A 87 -7.66 21.07 4.75
CA ALA A 87 -8.88 21.23 5.54
C ALA A 87 -8.62 21.73 6.97
N PHE A 88 -7.47 21.43 7.55
CA PHE A 88 -7.05 21.93 8.87
C PHE A 88 -6.28 23.26 8.80
N ALA A 89 -5.59 23.54 7.69
CA ALA A 89 -4.80 24.76 7.51
C ALA A 89 -5.64 26.00 7.17
N VAL A 90 -6.93 25.85 6.85
CA VAL A 90 -7.87 26.97 6.74
C VAL A 90 -8.56 27.15 8.10
N PRO A 91 -8.09 28.08 8.96
CA PRO A 91 -8.59 28.22 10.33
C PRO A 91 -10.04 28.72 10.38
N ASP A 92 -10.52 29.34 9.30
CA ASP A 92 -11.87 29.92 9.20
C ASP A 92 -12.98 28.89 8.90
N CYS A 93 -12.64 27.64 8.60
CA CYS A 93 -13.63 26.60 8.29
C CYS A 93 -14.12 25.82 9.53
N VAL A 94 -13.37 25.84 10.63
CA VAL A 94 -13.70 25.13 11.88
C VAL A 94 -14.73 25.87 12.76
N PRO A 95 -14.74 27.22 12.92
CA PRO A 95 -15.79 27.87 13.71
C PRO A 95 -17.18 27.86 13.03
N ILE A 96 -17.21 27.54 11.75
CA ILE A 96 -18.41 27.47 10.92
C ILE A 96 -19.36 26.31 11.30
N LEU A 97 -18.87 25.27 11.99
CA LEU A 97 -19.70 24.14 12.45
C LEU A 97 -20.48 24.44 13.74
N VAL A 98 -20.15 25.51 14.47
CA VAL A 98 -20.70 25.76 15.82
C VAL A 98 -21.52 27.05 15.93
N THR A 99 -21.38 28.03 15.01
CA THR A 99 -22.09 29.31 15.13
C THR A 99 -23.16 29.58 14.07
N ASN A 100 -24.28 30.10 14.58
CA ASN A 100 -25.59 30.27 13.97
C ASN A 100 -25.64 30.88 12.56
N SER A 101 -26.57 30.31 11.82
CA SER A 101 -27.16 30.64 10.53
C SER A 101 -27.22 32.12 10.09
N THR A 102 -26.56 32.39 8.96
CA THR A 102 -27.11 33.24 7.88
C THR A 102 -27.24 32.38 6.61
N GLY A 103 -28.42 32.41 5.99
CA GLY A 103 -28.88 31.46 4.97
C GLY A 103 -28.00 31.30 3.71
N GLN A 104 -27.01 32.17 3.48
CA GLN A 104 -26.16 32.15 2.29
C GLN A 104 -24.93 31.24 2.39
N LEU A 105 -24.54 30.78 3.59
CA LEU A 105 -23.32 29.96 3.76
C LEU A 105 -23.60 28.45 3.88
N TRP A 106 -24.86 28.01 3.84
CA TRP A 106 -25.20 26.60 4.06
C TRP A 106 -24.67 25.68 2.95
N ALA A 107 -24.69 26.13 1.69
CA ALA A 107 -24.25 25.35 0.55
C ALA A 107 -22.72 25.14 0.52
N SER A 108 -21.95 26.17 0.88
CA SER A 108 -20.48 26.05 0.97
C SER A 108 -20.07 25.19 2.17
N ARG A 109 -20.83 25.27 3.28
CA ARG A 109 -20.64 24.43 4.48
C ARG A 109 -20.89 22.95 4.18
N THR A 110 -22.03 22.61 3.59
CA THR A 110 -22.33 21.21 3.22
C THR A 110 -21.34 20.67 2.22
N LEU A 111 -20.97 21.44 1.19
CA LEU A 111 -19.95 21.04 0.22
C LEU A 111 -18.60 20.76 0.90
N MET A 112 -18.15 21.61 1.82
CA MET A 112 -16.90 21.39 2.55
C MET A 112 -16.96 20.15 3.44
N THR A 113 -18.04 19.93 4.20
CA THR A 113 -18.18 18.72 5.01
C THR A 113 -18.24 17.46 4.16
N VAL A 114 -18.91 17.49 3.00
CA VAL A 114 -18.95 16.35 2.08
C VAL A 114 -17.56 16.07 1.51
N LEU A 115 -16.80 17.11 1.14
CA LEU A 115 -15.42 16.96 0.67
C LEU A 115 -14.49 16.41 1.76
N LEU A 116 -14.64 16.87 3.01
CA LEU A 116 -13.88 16.38 4.16
C LEU A 116 -14.17 14.91 4.45
N VAL A 117 -15.46 14.54 4.49
CA VAL A 117 -15.90 13.16 4.71
C VAL A 117 -15.44 12.25 3.57
N ALA A 118 -15.53 12.71 2.31
CA ALA A 118 -15.04 11.97 1.16
C ALA A 118 -13.51 11.80 1.19
N ALA A 119 -12.75 12.81 1.60
CA ALA A 119 -11.30 12.73 1.76
C ALA A 119 -10.89 11.76 2.87
N LEU A 120 -11.58 11.81 4.02
CA LEU A 120 -11.39 10.86 5.12
C LEU A 120 -11.73 9.42 4.70
N PHE A 121 -12.83 9.24 3.98
CA PHE A 121 -13.21 7.93 3.45
C PHE A 121 -12.18 7.40 2.45
N ALA A 122 -11.69 8.24 1.53
CA ALA A 122 -10.63 7.87 0.59
C ALA A 122 -9.32 7.50 1.30
N TYR A 123 -8.96 8.22 2.37
CA TYR A 123 -7.79 7.92 3.20
C TYR A 123 -7.93 6.55 3.88
N VAL A 124 -9.03 6.31 4.59
CA VAL A 124 -9.29 5.04 5.30
C VAL A 124 -9.37 3.88 4.31
N TRP A 125 -10.07 4.04 3.19
CA TRP A 125 -10.18 3.02 2.14
C TRP A 125 -8.83 2.69 1.50
N SER A 126 -8.01 3.71 1.20
CA SER A 126 -6.65 3.51 0.69
C SER A 126 -5.74 2.83 1.71
N TRP A 127 -5.97 3.03 3.01
CA TRP A 127 -5.20 2.39 4.07
C TRP A 127 -5.59 0.92 4.26
N VAL A 128 -6.89 0.61 4.17
CA VAL A 128 -7.41 -0.77 4.19
C VAL A 128 -6.90 -1.58 3.00
N GLN A 129 -6.92 -1.02 1.80
CA GLN A 129 -6.41 -1.70 0.60
C GLN A 129 -4.89 -1.95 0.61
N ASN A 130 -4.12 -1.16 1.36
CA ASN A 130 -2.67 -1.37 1.50
C ASN A 130 -2.30 -2.40 2.58
N ARG A 131 -3.27 -2.82 3.43
CA ARG A 131 -3.05 -3.84 4.48
C ARG A 131 -3.57 -5.23 4.12
N LEU A 132 -4.42 -5.35 3.11
CA LEU A 132 -4.87 -6.60 2.48
C LEU A 132 -3.91 -7.00 1.35
#